data_AF-A0A2N3DCF6-F1
#
_entry.id   AF-A0A2N3DCF6-F1
#
_cell.length_a   1.000
_cell.length_b   1.000
_cell.length_c   1.000
_cell.angle_alpha   90.00
_cell.angle_beta   90.00
_cell.angle_gamma   90.00
#
_symmetry.space_group_name_H-M   'P 1'
#
loop_
_entity.id
_entity.type
_entity.pdbx_description
1 polymer ?
#
loop_
_entity_poly.entity_id
_entity_poly.type
_entity_poly.pdbx_seq_one_letter_code
_entity_poly.pdbx_strand_id
1 'polypeptide(L)'
;MEEFQEFVGELRSEIARFPVGRRPPATLYDFTEASIQTQEVVLAMKALAEHPAMVHRRVAMYSEGVLARQQAKRICENRSNMFVFASRAEAIDWIVSGETAKPARQPSLTT
;
A
#
# COMPACT_ATOMS: atom_id res chain seq x y z
N MET A 1 11.63 -9.91 14.49
CA MET A 1 10.31 -10.60 14.41
C MET A 1 9.35 -10.11 15.48
N GLU A 2 9.79 -9.91 16.73
CA GLU A 2 8.97 -9.32 17.80
C GLU A 2 8.45 -7.92 17.45
N GLU A 3 9.33 -7.01 17.00
CA GLU A 3 8.97 -5.66 16.52
C GLU A 3 7.94 -5.69 15.37
N PHE A 4 8.00 -6.69 14.49
CA PHE A 4 7.04 -6.85 13.40
C PHE A 4 5.67 -7.30 13.91
N GLN A 5 5.64 -8.20 14.90
CA GLN A 5 4.39 -8.65 15.52
C GLN A 5 3.73 -7.53 16.31
N GLU A 6 4.51 -6.71 17.00
CA GLU A 6 4.04 -5.51 17.69
C GLU A 6 3.44 -4.51 16.71
N PHE A 7 4.16 -4.18 15.63
CA PHE A 7 3.65 -3.34 14.54
C PHE A 7 2.34 -3.88 13.96
N VAL A 8 2.25 -5.19 13.69
CA VAL A 8 1.01 -5.80 13.17
C VAL A 8 -0.13 -5.68 14.17
N GLY A 9 0.14 -5.84 15.47
CA GLY A 9 -0.83 -5.68 16.55
C GLY A 9 -1.39 -4.25 16.61
N GLU A 10 -0.50 -3.25 16.64
CA GLU A 10 -0.86 -1.84 16.66
C GLU A 10 -1.66 -1.44 15.41
N LEU A 11 -1.17 -1.84 14.23
CA LEU A 11 -1.83 -1.57 12.97
C LEU A 11 -3.26 -2.14 12.95
N ARG A 12 -3.44 -3.38 13.41
CA ARG A 12 -4.78 -4.01 13.51
C ARG A 12 -5.70 -3.28 14.48
N SER A 13 -5.18 -2.85 15.63
CA SER A 13 -5.93 -2.08 16.61
C SER A 13 -6.45 -0.77 16.01
N GLU A 14 -5.58 -0.03 15.33
CA GLU A 14 -5.94 1.25 14.69
C GLU A 14 -6.90 1.07 13.50
N ILE A 15 -6.72 0.01 12.71
CA ILE A 15 -7.65 -0.38 11.64
C ILE A 15 -9.04 -0.64 12.19
N ALA A 16 -9.17 -1.31 13.32
CA ALA A 16 -10.45 -1.65 13.93
C ALA A 16 -11.17 -0.41 14.50
N ARG A 17 -10.42 0.62 14.89
CA ARG A 17 -10.95 1.90 15.39
C ARG A 17 -11.41 2.84 14.27
N PHE A 18 -11.03 2.57 13.03
CA PHE A 18 -11.38 3.41 11.90
C PHE A 18 -12.90 3.40 11.64
N PRO A 19 -13.57 4.56 11.63
CA PRO A 19 -15.01 4.61 11.42
C PRO A 19 -15.37 4.13 10.02
N VAL A 20 -16.44 3.34 9.92
CA VAL A 20 -16.99 2.92 8.64
C VAL A 20 -17.69 4.12 8.00
N GLY A 21 -17.01 4.78 7.08
CA GLY A 21 -17.56 5.88 6.28
C GLY A 21 -18.34 5.39 5.06
N ARG A 22 -18.93 6.32 4.30
CA ARG A 22 -19.61 6.04 3.02
C ARG A 22 -18.67 5.49 1.93
N ARG A 23 -17.36 5.68 2.07
CA ARG A 23 -16.34 5.19 1.14
C ARG A 23 -15.51 4.11 1.84
N PRO A 24 -15.05 3.08 1.10
CA PRO A 24 -14.12 2.10 1.65
C PRO A 24 -12.87 2.78 2.21
N PRO A 25 -12.35 2.35 3.37
CA PRO A 25 -11.15 2.92 3.95
C PRO A 25 -9.96 2.78 3.00
N ALA A 26 -9.08 3.78 2.99
CA ALA A 26 -7.89 3.79 2.17
C ALA A 26 -6.63 3.95 3.05
N THR A 27 -5.50 3.46 2.57
CA THR A 27 -4.22 3.49 3.28
C THR A 27 -3.12 3.90 2.32
N LEU A 28 -2.30 4.85 2.76
CA LEU A 28 -1.12 5.32 2.04
C LEU A 28 0.12 4.79 2.76
N TYR A 29 0.95 4.02 2.06
CA TYR A 29 2.26 3.59 2.55
C TYR A 29 3.37 4.34 1.83
N ASP A 30 4.21 5.01 2.61
CA ASP A 30 5.50 5.51 2.13
C ASP A 30 6.52 4.38 2.18
N PHE A 31 7.11 4.07 1.04
CA PHE A 31 8.12 3.03 0.88
C PHE A 31 9.47 3.61 0.41
N THR A 32 9.64 4.94 0.46
CA THR A 32 10.81 5.65 -0.08
C THR A 32 12.10 5.31 0.66
N GLU A 33 12.04 5.13 1.98
CA GLU A 33 13.18 4.74 2.82
C GLU A 33 13.21 3.24 3.17
N ALA A 34 12.34 2.44 2.55
CA ALA A 34 12.30 1.02 2.84
C ALA A 34 13.63 0.36 2.44
N SER A 35 14.44 0.00 3.44
CA SER A 35 15.62 -0.84 3.26
C SER A 35 15.22 -2.20 2.68
N ILE A 36 16.18 -2.91 2.07
CA ILE A 36 15.96 -4.27 1.55
C ILE A 36 15.49 -5.16 2.70
N GLN A 37 14.20 -5.44 2.75
CA GLN A 37 13.58 -6.27 3.77
C GLN A 37 13.91 -7.75 3.52
N THR A 38 14.06 -8.52 4.58
CA THR A 38 14.30 -9.97 4.48
C THR A 38 13.07 -10.67 3.88
N GLN A 39 13.27 -11.86 3.30
CA GLN A 39 12.16 -12.65 2.74
C GLN A 39 11.08 -12.95 3.79
N GLU A 40 11.47 -13.13 5.05
CA GLU A 40 10.54 -13.35 6.17
C GLU A 40 9.58 -12.16 6.35
N VAL A 41 10.09 -10.93 6.30
CA VAL A 41 9.26 -9.71 6.39
C VAL A 41 8.34 -9.59 5.16
N VAL A 42 8.81 -9.96 3.97
CA VAL A 42 7.97 -9.98 2.77
C VAL A 42 6.82 -10.98 2.92
N LEU A 43 7.09 -12.18 3.44
CA LEU A 43 6.05 -13.19 3.71
C LEU A 43 5.06 -12.72 4.77
N ALA A 44 5.54 -12.07 5.83
CA ALA A 44 4.69 -11.56 6.89
C ALA A 44 3.82 -10.38 6.42
N MET A 45 4.34 -9.50 5.56
CA MET A 45 3.57 -8.46 4.87
C MET A 45 2.53 -9.04 3.90
N LYS A 46 2.85 -10.17 3.24
CA LYS A 46 1.86 -10.91 2.44
C LYS A 46 0.74 -11.44 3.32
N ALA A 47 1.05 -12.11 4.43
CA ALA A 47 0.04 -12.62 5.36
C ALA A 47 -0.84 -11.51 5.99
N LEU A 48 -0.24 -10.37 6.36
CA LEU A 48 -0.98 -9.21 6.88
C LEU A 48 -2.05 -8.74 5.91
N ALA A 49 -1.71 -8.66 4.63
CA ALA A 49 -2.60 -8.10 3.64
C ALA A 49 -3.56 -9.14 2.99
N GLU A 50 -3.51 -10.40 3.41
CA GLU A 50 -4.59 -11.39 3.18
C GLU A 50 -5.70 -11.30 4.24
N HIS A 51 -5.48 -10.55 5.33
CA HIS A 51 -6.47 -10.38 6.37
C HIS A 51 -7.76 -9.70 5.83
N PRO A 52 -8.98 -10.16 6.16
CA PRO A 52 -10.22 -9.58 5.64
C PRO A 52 -10.34 -8.06 5.84
N ALA A 53 -9.83 -7.55 6.97
CA ALA A 53 -9.78 -6.11 7.27
C ALA A 53 -8.92 -5.28 6.30
N MET A 54 -8.01 -5.93 5.56
CA MET A 54 -7.15 -5.35 4.52
C MET A 54 -7.74 -5.51 3.12
N VAL A 55 -8.48 -6.58 2.86
CA VAL A 55 -9.09 -6.86 1.54
C VAL A 55 -10.15 -5.82 1.18
N HIS A 56 -10.88 -5.28 2.17
CA HIS A 56 -11.86 -4.21 1.95
C HIS A 56 -11.24 -2.80 1.85
N ARG A 57 -9.92 -2.68 2.01
CA ARG A 57 -9.21 -1.38 1.96
C ARG A 57 -8.54 -1.18 0.62
N ARG A 58 -8.50 0.08 0.20
CA ARG A 58 -7.70 0.52 -0.95
C ARG A 58 -6.31 0.91 -0.47
N VAL A 59 -5.27 0.34 -1.05
CA VAL A 59 -3.90 0.59 -0.60
C VAL A 59 -3.10 1.23 -1.71
N ALA A 60 -2.59 2.43 -1.45
CA ALA A 60 -1.62 3.11 -2.30
C ALA A 60 -0.23 3.02 -1.66
N MET A 61 0.75 2.53 -2.40
CA MET A 61 2.15 2.53 -2.00
C MET A 61 2.90 3.49 -2.91
N TYR A 62 3.81 4.32 -2.39
CA TYR A 62 4.71 5.11 -3.23
C TYR A 62 6.16 4.94 -2.83
N SER A 63 7.05 5.10 -3.81
CA SER A 63 8.49 5.15 -3.58
C SER A 63 9.14 5.95 -4.69
N GLU A 64 9.92 6.96 -4.31
CA GLU A 64 10.72 7.74 -5.27
C GLU A 64 11.91 6.93 -5.80
N GLY A 65 12.41 5.96 -5.02
CA GLY A 65 13.46 5.02 -5.43
C GLY A 65 12.96 3.91 -6.36
N VAL A 66 13.69 3.67 -7.46
CA VAL A 66 13.34 2.66 -8.49
C VAL A 66 13.40 1.22 -7.94
N LEU A 67 14.40 0.91 -7.11
CA LEU A 67 14.58 -0.44 -6.55
C LEU A 67 13.49 -0.79 -5.53
N ALA A 68 13.21 0.11 -4.58
CA ALA A 68 12.12 -0.06 -3.62
C ALA A 68 10.75 -0.18 -4.31
N ARG A 69 10.54 0.55 -5.43
CA ARG A 69 9.33 0.42 -6.24
C ARG A 69 9.17 -0.96 -6.88
N GLN A 70 10.25 -1.59 -7.34
CA GLN A 70 10.18 -2.95 -7.90
C GLN A 70 9.85 -4.00 -6.82
N GLN A 71 10.35 -3.81 -5.59
CA GLN A 71 9.97 -4.68 -4.47
C GLN A 71 8.51 -4.48 -4.07
N ALA A 72 8.04 -3.22 -3.99
CA ALA A 72 6.64 -2.92 -3.72
C ALA A 72 5.71 -3.54 -4.78
N LYS A 73 6.09 -3.52 -6.07
CA LYS A 73 5.32 -4.18 -7.13
C LYS A 73 5.14 -5.67 -6.88
N ARG A 74 6.19 -6.38 -6.48
CA ARG A 74 6.12 -7.82 -6.15
C ARG A 74 5.19 -8.12 -4.98
N ILE A 75 5.00 -7.17 -4.06
CA ILE A 75 4.04 -7.28 -2.95
C ILE A 75 2.60 -7.06 -3.45
N CYS A 76 2.40 -6.19 -4.44
CA CYS A 76 1.09 -5.84 -5.00
C CYS A 76 0.60 -6.76 -6.13
N GLU A 77 1.47 -7.53 -6.80
CA GLU A 77 1.15 -8.32 -8.01
C GLU A 77 -0.04 -9.28 -7.86
N ASN A 78 -0.31 -9.77 -6.65
CA ASN A 78 -1.41 -10.71 -6.41
C ASN A 78 -2.72 -10.04 -5.93
N ARG A 79 -2.84 -8.70 -6.03
CA ARG A 79 -3.95 -7.96 -5.41
C ARG A 79 -4.55 -6.90 -6.31
N SER A 80 -5.87 -6.93 -6.43
CA SER A 80 -6.67 -5.96 -7.22
C SER A 80 -6.92 -4.65 -6.48
N ASN A 81 -6.70 -4.59 -5.17
CA ASN A 81 -6.98 -3.43 -4.31
C ASN A 81 -5.72 -2.66 -3.88
N MET A 82 -4.53 -3.04 -4.38
CA MET A 82 -3.24 -2.44 -4.02
C MET A 82 -2.49 -1.95 -5.26
N PHE A 83 -2.04 -0.69 -5.25
CA PHE A 83 -1.30 -0.11 -6.37
C PHE A 83 -0.04 0.64 -5.91
N VAL A 84 1.00 0.57 -6.74
CA VAL A 84 2.28 1.26 -6.52
C VAL A 84 2.41 2.45 -7.45
N PHE A 85 2.74 3.61 -6.88
CA PHE A 85 2.86 4.91 -7.52
C PHE A 85 4.31 5.42 -7.49
N ALA A 86 4.62 6.36 -8.38
CA ALA A 86 5.97 6.92 -8.47
C ALA A 86 6.21 8.04 -7.45
N SER A 87 5.15 8.71 -7.02
CA SER A 87 5.20 9.85 -6.12
C SER A 87 4.07 9.78 -5.08
N ARG A 88 4.26 10.52 -3.98
CA ARG A 88 3.23 10.72 -2.96
C ARG A 88 1.98 11.38 -3.55
N ALA A 89 2.15 12.34 -4.46
CA ALA A 89 1.06 13.09 -5.07
C ALA A 89 0.13 12.16 -5.87
N GLU A 90 0.69 11.35 -6.76
CA GLU A 90 -0.08 10.37 -7.55
C GLU A 90 -0.87 9.39 -6.67
N ALA A 91 -0.26 8.94 -5.57
CA ALA A 91 -0.89 8.01 -4.65
C ALA A 91 -2.09 8.64 -3.91
N ILE A 92 -1.96 9.91 -3.52
CA ILE A 92 -3.04 10.65 -2.86
C ILE A 92 -4.19 10.93 -3.82
N ASP A 93 -3.89 11.36 -5.04
CA ASP A 93 -4.91 11.64 -6.05
C ASP A 93 -5.80 10.42 -6.31
N TRP A 94 -5.20 9.24 -6.40
CA TRP A 94 -5.95 7.98 -6.55
C TRP A 94 -6.79 7.62 -5.31
N ILE A 95 -6.26 7.83 -4.11
CA ILE A 95 -7.02 7.60 -2.87
C ILE A 95 -8.27 8.50 -2.85
N VAL A 96 -8.10 9.78 -3.18
CA VAL A 96 -9.15 10.80 -3.13
C VAL A 96 -10.18 10.61 -4.24
N SER A 97 -9.76 10.20 -5.44
CA SER A 97 -10.64 10.00 -6.60
C SER A 97 -11.72 8.94 -6.35
N GLY A 98 -11.45 7.97 -5.48
CA GLY A 98 -12.40 6.89 -5.22
C GLY A 98 -12.34 5.75 -6.25
N GLU A 99 -11.42 5.83 -7.22
CA GLU A 99 -11.28 4.81 -8.25
C GLU A 99 -10.84 3.46 -7.66
N THR A 100 -11.36 2.39 -8.25
CA THR A 100 -11.01 0.99 -7.93
C THR A 100 -10.02 0.40 -8.93
N ALA A 101 -9.84 1.05 -10.08
CA ALA A 101 -8.84 0.69 -11.08
C ALA A 101 -7.56 1.49 -10.87
N LYS A 102 -6.43 0.93 -11.30
CA LYS A 102 -5.18 1.66 -11.39
C LYS A 102 -5.34 2.77 -12.45
N PRO A 103 -4.93 4.02 -12.18
CA PRO A 103 -4.95 5.04 -13.20
C PRO A 103 -4.00 4.61 -14.32
N ALA A 104 -4.49 4.63 -15.56
CA ALA A 104 -3.66 4.43 -16.73
C ALA A 104 -2.53 5.47 -16.66
N ARG A 105 -1.29 5.01 -16.81
CA ARG A 105 -0.08 5.84 -16.76
C ARG A 105 -0.34 7.07 -17.64
N GLN A 106 -0.53 8.26 -17.05
CA GLN A 106 -0.67 9.47 -17.86
C GLN A 106 0.64 9.60 -18.64
N PRO A 107 0.60 9.71 -19.98
CA PRO A 107 1.80 10.03 -20.73
C PRO A 107 2.29 11.37 -20.20
N SER A 108 3.53 11.39 -19.70
CA SER A 108 4.21 12.61 -19.31
C SER A 108 4.05 13.61 -20.46
N LEU A 109 3.33 14.70 -20.22
CA LEU A 109 3.32 15.84 -21.13
C LEU A 109 4.74 16.42 -21.09
N THR A 110 5.58 15.98 -22.02
CA THR A 110 6.82 16.65 -22.37
C THR A 110 6.43 18.00 -22.95
N THR A 111 6.76 19.08 -22.25
CA THR A 111 6.79 20.44 -22.82
C THR A 111 8.18 20.69 -23.38
#